data_AF-A0A2N5UUS3-F1
#
_entry.id   AF-A0A2N5UUS3-F1
#
_cell.length_a   1.000
_cell.length_b   1.000
_cell.length_c   1.000
_cell.angle_alpha   90.00
_cell.angle_beta   90.00
_cell.angle_gamma   90.00
#
_symmetry.space_group_name_H-M   'P 1'
#
loop_
_entity.id
_entity.type
_entity.pdbx_description
1 polymer ?
#
loop_
_entity_poly.entity_id
_entity_poly.type
_entity_poly.pdbx_seq_one_letter_code
_entity_poly.pdbx_strand_id
1 'polypeptide(L)'
;MSPNPNRFAPLTQTLPLTTQTWLATGINVFKKIFDMKRKDLTEYIAETANKFYGQPAKPLQIDMVVNLVMGRKTFVLAGTGSGKSRIADFYYKLIPQRKHVILLVLNPLDSLGNNQVFKKELACFTAINLNKLNFNKKAADNICQLATMTEPT
;
A
#
# COMPACT_ATOMS: atom_id res chain seq x y z
N MET A 1 2.59 -29.24 26.56
CA MET A 1 3.33 -28.01 26.20
C MET A 1 2.36 -26.85 26.21
N SER A 2 2.44 -25.96 27.20
CA SER A 2 1.62 -24.74 27.23
C SER A 2 2.11 -23.76 26.16
N PRO A 3 1.22 -23.04 25.45
CA PRO A 3 1.64 -22.05 24.47
C PRO A 3 2.46 -20.96 25.15
N ASN A 4 3.57 -20.56 24.53
CA ASN A 4 4.38 -19.43 25.00
C ASN A 4 3.52 -18.15 24.98
N PRO A 5 3.27 -17.49 26.14
CA PRO A 5 2.42 -16.30 26.23
C PRO A 5 3.00 -15.09 25.48
N ASN A 6 4.30 -15.13 25.14
CA ASN A 6 4.97 -14.07 24.37
C ASN A 6 4.84 -14.22 22.85
N ARG A 7 4.06 -15.19 22.35
CA ARG A 7 3.88 -15.43 20.90
C ARG A 7 3.28 -14.24 20.15
N PHE A 8 2.61 -13.33 20.86
CA PHE A 8 1.95 -12.14 20.31
C PHE A 8 2.37 -10.84 20.98
N ALA A 9 3.49 -10.83 21.73
CA ALA A 9 4.02 -9.58 22.25
C ALA A 9 4.29 -8.63 21.07
N PRO A 10 3.78 -7.38 21.08
CA PRO A 10 4.13 -6.41 20.05
C PRO A 10 5.65 -6.28 20.06
N LEU A 11 6.26 -6.34 18.88
CA LEU A 11 7.69 -6.10 18.72
C LEU A 11 7.99 -4.65 19.13
N THR A 12 8.25 -4.43 20.41
CA THR A 12 8.76 -3.17 20.99
C THR A 12 10.25 -3.00 20.74
N GLN A 13 10.90 -3.98 20.10
CA GLN A 13 12.24 -3.82 19.59
C GLN A 13 12.21 -2.88 18.39
N THR A 14 12.74 -1.68 18.59
CA THR A 14 13.17 -0.76 17.55
C THR A 14 14.18 -1.47 16.66
N LEU A 15 13.67 -2.23 15.68
CA LEU A 15 14.48 -2.71 14.56
C LEU A 15 15.24 -1.50 14.00
N PRO A 16 16.56 -1.61 13.75
CA PRO A 16 17.34 -0.53 13.17
C PRO A 16 16.58 -0.02 11.95
N LEU A 17 16.38 1.30 11.91
CA LEU A 17 15.74 1.94 10.77
C LEU A 17 16.52 1.50 9.54
N THR A 18 15.85 0.76 8.66
CA THR A 18 16.39 0.54 7.33
C THR A 18 16.55 1.93 6.75
N THR A 19 17.79 2.32 6.42
CA THR A 19 18.13 3.64 5.88
C THR A 19 17.61 3.72 4.45
N GLN A 20 16.29 3.74 4.28
CA GLN A 20 15.73 4.25 3.04
C GLN A 20 16.08 5.72 3.02
N THR A 21 17.05 6.09 2.20
CA THR A 21 17.36 7.49 1.94
C THR A 21 16.27 8.03 1.03
N TRP A 22 15.60 9.12 1.41
CA TRP A 22 14.71 9.81 0.49
C TRP A 22 15.54 10.29 -0.70
N LEU A 23 15.33 9.68 -1.86
CA LEU A 23 16.06 10.02 -3.07
C LEU A 23 15.36 11.17 -3.80
N ALA A 24 16.13 12.13 -4.30
CA ALA A 24 15.59 13.18 -5.17
C ALA A 24 14.96 12.59 -6.45
N THR A 25 15.50 11.46 -6.91
CA THR A 25 15.02 10.67 -8.05
C THR A 25 14.38 9.36 -7.60
N GLY A 26 13.39 8.86 -8.36
CA GLY A 26 12.67 7.61 -8.03
C GLY A 26 11.33 7.80 -7.30
N ILE A 27 10.72 6.68 -6.91
CA ILE A 27 9.41 6.64 -6.25
C ILE A 27 9.61 6.74 -4.74
N ASN A 28 9.16 7.86 -4.16
CA ASN A 28 9.20 8.13 -2.72
C ASN A 28 7.85 8.68 -2.29
N VAL A 29 7.48 8.47 -1.03
CA VAL A 29 6.36 9.22 -0.43
C VAL A 29 6.67 10.71 -0.41
N PHE A 30 5.65 11.55 -0.18
CA PHE A 30 5.89 12.99 -0.01
C PHE A 30 6.94 13.24 1.08
N LYS A 31 7.89 14.15 0.82
CA LYS A 31 8.97 14.46 1.76
C LYS A 31 8.45 14.80 3.16
N LYS A 32 7.37 15.59 3.23
CA LYS A 32 6.68 15.92 4.50
C LYS A 32 6.22 14.70 5.30
N ILE A 33 5.87 13.59 4.62
CA ILE A 33 5.42 12.33 5.25
C ILE A 33 6.63 11.51 5.65
N PHE A 34 7.66 11.48 4.80
CA PHE A 34 8.92 10.79 5.06
C PHE A 34 9.62 11.34 6.33
N ASP A 35 9.60 12.65 6.52
CA ASP A 35 10.24 13.33 7.66
C ASP A 35 9.42 13.25 8.97
N MET A 36 8.20 12.70 8.95
CA MET A 36 7.35 12.60 10.14
C MET A 36 7.90 11.59 11.16
N LYS A 37 7.78 11.93 12.45
CA LYS A 37 7.97 10.96 13.51
C LYS A 37 6.85 9.93 13.48
N ARG A 38 7.12 8.71 13.97
CA ARG A 38 6.16 7.59 13.96
C ARG A 38 4.77 7.97 14.52
N LYS A 39 4.71 8.77 15.58
CA LYS A 39 3.43 9.20 16.20
C LYS A 39 2.61 10.03 15.20
N ASP A 40 3.21 11.11 14.70
CA ASP A 40 2.55 12.02 13.75
C ASP A 40 2.21 11.30 12.44
N LEU A 41 3.08 10.40 11.98
CA LEU A 41 2.84 9.56 10.81
C LEU A 41 1.65 8.62 10.98
N THR A 42 1.51 7.99 12.16
CA THR A 42 0.36 7.14 12.52
C THR A 42 -0.94 7.92 12.42
N GLU A 43 -0.99 9.12 13.02
CA GLU A 43 -2.16 10.00 13.00
C GLU A 43 -2.50 10.45 11.58
N TYR A 44 -1.48 10.88 10.81
CA TYR A 44 -1.64 11.30 9.42
C TYR A 44 -2.23 10.18 8.53
N ILE A 45 -1.74 8.95 8.68
CA ILE A 45 -2.23 7.79 7.94
C ILE A 45 -3.68 7.48 8.35
N ALA A 46 -4.00 7.52 9.64
CA ALA A 46 -5.36 7.27 10.13
C ALA A 46 -6.36 8.28 9.56
N GLU A 47 -6.01 9.56 9.57
CA GLU A 47 -6.82 10.61 8.95
C GLU A 47 -6.98 10.42 7.45
N THR A 48 -5.88 10.15 6.74
CA THR A 48 -5.89 9.93 5.29
C THR A 48 -6.80 8.76 4.93
N ALA A 49 -6.71 7.66 5.68
CA ALA A 49 -7.56 6.50 5.50
C ALA A 49 -9.05 6.81 5.73
N ASN A 50 -9.36 7.53 6.81
CA ASN A 50 -10.74 7.91 7.14
C ASN A 50 -11.34 8.86 6.10
N LYS A 51 -10.57 9.87 5.67
CA LYS A 51 -10.97 10.81 4.60
C LYS A 51 -11.26 10.07 3.29
N PHE A 52 -10.50 9.02 2.99
CA PHE A 52 -10.60 8.33 1.71
C PHE A 52 -11.73 7.28 1.67
N TYR A 53 -11.89 6.44 2.69
CA TYR A 53 -12.94 5.39 2.71
C TYR A 53 -14.18 5.74 3.55
N GLY A 54 -14.23 6.93 4.13
CA GLY A 54 -15.29 7.35 5.06
C GLY A 54 -15.39 6.51 6.32
N GLN A 55 -14.35 5.73 6.63
CA GLN A 55 -14.33 4.82 7.78
C GLN A 55 -12.93 4.69 8.37
N PRO A 56 -12.79 4.54 9.70
CA PRO A 56 -11.51 4.36 10.35
C PRO A 56 -10.75 3.12 9.83
N ALA A 57 -9.45 3.27 9.59
CA ALA A 57 -8.58 2.13 9.34
C ALA A 57 -8.36 1.32 10.62
N LYS A 58 -8.15 0.01 10.45
CA LYS A 58 -7.80 -0.86 11.58
C LYS A 58 -6.38 -0.54 12.04
N PRO A 59 -6.05 -0.65 13.35
CA PRO A 59 -4.71 -0.38 13.86
C PRO A 59 -3.61 -1.17 13.13
N LEU A 60 -3.87 -2.45 12.83
CA LEU A 60 -2.95 -3.29 12.04
C LEU A 60 -2.68 -2.70 10.65
N GLN A 61 -3.68 -2.12 9.97
CA GLN A 61 -3.46 -1.52 8.65
C GLN A 61 -2.55 -0.31 8.76
N ILE A 62 -2.77 0.55 9.75
CA ILE A 62 -2.00 1.76 9.98
C ILE A 62 -0.55 1.42 10.29
N ASP A 63 -0.30 0.52 11.25
CA ASP A 63 1.07 0.14 11.63
C ASP A 63 1.85 -0.47 10.46
N MET A 64 1.18 -1.25 9.60
CA MET A 64 1.83 -1.80 8.41
C MET A 64 2.19 -0.71 7.40
N VAL A 65 1.32 0.28 7.16
CA VAL A 65 1.64 1.41 6.27
C VAL A 65 2.77 2.26 6.86
N VAL A 66 2.80 2.49 8.18
CA VAL A 66 3.91 3.16 8.87
C VAL A 66 5.23 2.44 8.61
N ASN A 67 5.25 1.11 8.75
CA ASN A 67 6.46 0.33 8.49
C ASN A 67 6.90 0.42 7.02
N LEU A 68 5.96 0.41 6.07
CA LEU A 68 6.26 0.59 4.65
C LEU A 68 6.81 2.00 4.32
N VAL A 69 6.25 3.04 4.93
CA VAL A 69 6.75 4.44 4.79
C VAL A 69 8.16 4.57 5.35
N MET A 70 8.46 3.86 6.44
CA MET A 70 9.80 3.78 7.03
C MET A 70 10.77 2.86 6.26
N GLY A 71 10.39 2.37 5.07
CA GLY A 71 11.24 1.55 4.21
C GLY A 71 11.47 0.12 4.72
N ARG A 72 10.65 -0.36 5.66
CA ARG A 72 10.80 -1.71 6.23
C ARG A 72 10.14 -2.75 5.33
N LYS A 73 10.82 -3.89 5.16
CA LYS A 73 10.19 -5.10 4.63
C LYS A 73 9.22 -5.63 5.69
N THR A 74 7.96 -5.80 5.30
CA THR A 74 6.88 -6.06 6.26
C THR A 74 6.13 -7.32 5.89
N PHE A 75 5.98 -8.23 6.86
CA PHE A 75 5.15 -9.43 6.75
C PHE A 75 3.93 -9.28 7.66
N VAL A 76 2.75 -9.62 7.13
CA VAL A 76 1.48 -9.48 7.86
C VAL A 76 0.82 -10.84 7.99
N LEU A 77 0.64 -11.29 9.24
CA LEU A 77 -0.23 -12.43 9.53
C LEU A 77 -1.61 -11.91 9.92
N ALA A 78 -2.59 -12.07 9.03
CA ALA A 78 -3.96 -11.63 9.30
C ALA A 78 -4.99 -12.52 8.59
N GLY A 79 -6.06 -12.86 9.30
CA GLY A 79 -7.17 -13.65 8.77
C GLY A 79 -7.95 -12.97 7.63
N THR A 80 -8.92 -13.67 7.07
CA THR A 80 -9.88 -13.11 6.11
C THR A 80 -10.69 -11.98 6.76
N GLY A 81 -11.08 -10.95 6.00
CA GLY A 81 -11.84 -9.80 6.52
C GLY A 81 -11.00 -8.76 7.31
N SER A 82 -9.71 -9.00 7.51
CA SER A 82 -8.77 -7.99 8.05
C SER A 82 -8.56 -6.78 7.14
N GLY A 83 -8.96 -6.87 5.87
CA GLY A 83 -8.84 -5.78 4.90
C GLY A 83 -7.40 -5.54 4.45
N LYS A 84 -6.60 -6.60 4.31
CA LYS A 84 -5.18 -6.53 3.87
C LYS A 84 -4.98 -5.70 2.59
N SER A 85 -5.91 -5.79 1.65
CA SER A 85 -5.86 -5.03 0.39
C SER A 85 -5.79 -3.51 0.60
N ARG A 86 -6.37 -3.00 1.69
CA ARG A 86 -6.35 -1.56 1.99
C ARG A 86 -4.96 -1.05 2.44
N ILE A 87 -4.07 -1.94 2.90
CA ILE A 87 -2.69 -1.54 3.26
C ILE A 87 -1.97 -0.99 2.03
N ALA A 88 -2.08 -1.71 0.92
CA ALA A 88 -1.56 -1.30 -0.38
C ALA A 88 -2.17 0.04 -0.84
N ASP A 89 -3.49 0.19 -0.68
CA ASP A 89 -4.23 1.38 -1.10
C ASP A 89 -3.82 2.64 -0.31
N PHE A 90 -3.69 2.51 1.01
CA PHE A 90 -3.21 3.60 1.87
C PHE A 90 -1.79 3.99 1.52
N TYR A 91 -0.89 3.01 1.39
CA TYR A 91 0.50 3.28 1.03
C TYR A 91 0.60 4.01 -0.32
N TYR A 92 -0.16 3.57 -1.32
CA TYR A 92 -0.23 4.20 -2.63
C TYR A 92 -0.64 5.68 -2.55
N LYS A 93 -1.62 6.03 -1.71
CA LYS A 93 -2.07 7.43 -1.52
C LYS A 93 -1.03 8.35 -0.89
N LEU A 94 -0.02 7.82 -0.22
CA LEU A 94 1.08 8.61 0.36
C LEU A 94 2.17 8.95 -0.67
N ILE A 95 2.09 8.36 -1.87
CA ILE A 95 3.05 8.58 -2.95
C ILE A 95 2.52 9.67 -3.90
N PRO A 96 3.36 10.62 -4.35
CA PRO A 96 2.98 11.61 -5.35
C PRO A 96 2.57 10.94 -6.67
N GLN A 97 1.31 11.14 -7.05
CA GLN A 97 0.70 10.46 -8.20
C GLN A 97 1.25 10.91 -9.56
N ARG A 98 1.85 12.10 -9.62
CA ARG A 98 2.52 12.65 -10.82
C ARG A 98 3.70 11.80 -11.31
N LYS A 99 4.12 10.78 -10.55
CA LYS A 99 5.25 9.91 -10.89
C LYS A 99 4.84 8.60 -11.58
N HIS A 100 3.58 8.46 -12.03
CA HIS A 100 3.05 7.25 -12.68
C HIS A 100 3.43 5.95 -11.94
N VAL A 101 3.18 5.96 -10.64
CA VAL A 101 3.61 4.90 -9.73
C VAL A 101 2.77 3.65 -9.98
N ILE A 102 3.44 2.50 -10.09
CA ILE A 102 2.78 1.20 -10.21
C ILE A 102 2.99 0.43 -8.91
N LEU A 103 1.89 0.01 -8.28
CA LEU A 103 1.93 -0.89 -7.13
C LEU A 103 1.57 -2.30 -7.57
N LEU A 104 2.56 -3.21 -7.53
CA LEU A 104 2.38 -4.60 -7.90
C LEU A 104 1.88 -5.43 -6.71
N VAL A 105 0.78 -6.14 -6.90
CA VAL A 105 0.22 -7.10 -5.92
C VAL A 105 0.19 -8.48 -6.56
N LEU A 106 0.95 -9.42 -5.99
CA LEU A 106 0.95 -10.81 -6.43
C LEU A 106 -0.21 -11.56 -5.77
N ASN A 107 -1.10 -12.10 -6.59
CA ASN A 107 -2.26 -12.86 -6.14
C ASN A 107 -2.11 -14.34 -6.51
N PRO A 108 -2.48 -15.27 -5.61
CA PRO A 108 -2.43 -16.70 -5.91
C PRO A 108 -3.55 -17.18 -6.84
N LEU A 109 -4.62 -16.39 -7.01
CA LEU A 109 -5.83 -16.79 -7.73
C LEU A 109 -6.37 -15.64 -8.58
N ASP A 110 -6.78 -15.94 -9.82
CA ASP A 110 -7.37 -14.98 -10.75
C ASP A 110 -8.69 -14.40 -10.23
N SER A 111 -9.57 -15.25 -9.69
CA SER A 111 -10.86 -14.83 -9.13
C SER A 111 -10.69 -13.84 -7.96
N LEU A 112 -9.66 -14.06 -7.14
CA LEU A 112 -9.32 -13.15 -6.05
C LEU A 112 -8.79 -11.82 -6.59
N GLY A 113 -7.93 -11.84 -7.61
CA GLY A 113 -7.44 -10.64 -8.28
C GLY A 113 -8.56 -9.81 -8.89
N ASN A 114 -9.50 -10.44 -9.61
CA ASN A 114 -10.64 -9.78 -10.23
C ASN A 114 -11.55 -9.09 -9.19
N ASN A 115 -11.86 -9.77 -8.08
CA ASN A 115 -12.62 -9.16 -6.98
C ASN A 115 -11.90 -7.98 -6.34
N GLN A 116 -10.57 -8.01 -6.27
CA GLN A 116 -9.79 -6.88 -5.77
C GLN A 116 -9.82 -5.70 -6.75
N VAL A 117 -9.69 -5.94 -8.06
CA VAL A 117 -9.82 -4.90 -9.09
C VAL A 117 -11.18 -4.22 -9.00
N PHE A 118 -12.26 -4.99 -8.97
CA PHE A 118 -13.62 -4.46 -8.81
C PHE A 118 -13.75 -3.54 -7.59
N LYS A 119 -13.24 -3.98 -6.43
CA LYS A 119 -13.26 -3.16 -5.19
C LYS A 119 -12.39 -1.90 -5.28
N LYS A 120 -11.32 -1.92 -6.07
CA LYS A 120 -10.43 -0.78 -6.29
C LYS A 120 -11.07 0.24 -7.22
N GLU A 121 -11.71 -0.20 -8.29
CA GLU A 121 -12.48 0.66 -9.20
C GLU A 121 -13.62 1.37 -8.47
N LEU A 122 -14.36 0.66 -7.61
CA LEU A 122 -15.37 1.26 -6.73
C LEU A 122 -14.79 2.29 -5.75
N ALA A 123 -13.50 2.18 -5.42
CA ALA A 123 -12.77 3.13 -4.59
C ALA A 123 -12.01 4.19 -5.41
N CYS A 124 -12.34 4.33 -6.70
CA CYS A 124 -11.73 5.29 -7.62
C CYS A 124 -10.21 5.09 -7.81
N PHE A 125 -9.75 3.85 -7.79
CA PHE A 125 -8.42 3.48 -8.27
C PHE A 125 -8.49 2.89 -9.67
N THR A 126 -7.48 3.21 -10.48
CA THR A 126 -7.18 2.42 -11.69
C THR A 126 -6.43 1.16 -11.26
N ALA A 127 -6.95 -0.01 -11.63
CA ALA A 127 -6.33 -1.30 -11.35
C ALA A 127 -6.53 -2.27 -12.51
N ILE A 128 -5.61 -3.22 -12.65
CA ILE A 128 -5.72 -4.30 -13.63
C ILE A 128 -5.23 -5.59 -13.00
N ASN A 129 -5.92 -6.70 -13.27
CA ASN A 129 -5.47 -8.03 -12.91
C ASN A 129 -4.80 -8.67 -14.12
N LEU A 130 -3.50 -8.94 -14.00
CA LEU A 130 -2.73 -9.59 -15.05
C LEU A 130 -2.60 -11.09 -14.75
N ASN A 131 -2.90 -11.91 -15.75
CA ASN A 131 -2.82 -13.35 -15.72
C ASN A 131 -2.16 -13.87 -17.01
N LYS A 132 -2.00 -15.19 -17.13
CA LYS A 132 -1.33 -15.82 -18.27
C LYS A 132 -1.89 -15.41 -19.64
N LEU A 133 -3.19 -15.13 -19.74
CA LEU A 133 -3.86 -14.85 -21.02
C LEU A 133 -3.72 -13.37 -21.43
N ASN A 134 -3.68 -12.45 -20.48
CA ASN A 134 -3.66 -11.02 -20.74
C ASN A 134 -2.31 -10.33 -20.44
N PHE A 135 -1.31 -11.06 -19.92
CA PHE A 135 0.06 -10.57 -19.76
C PHE A 135 0.79 -10.50 -21.12
N ASN A 136 0.41 -9.51 -21.92
CA ASN A 136 0.86 -9.34 -23.30
C ASN A 136 1.09 -7.85 -23.64
N LYS A 137 1.64 -7.59 -24.83
CA LYS A 137 1.99 -6.24 -25.28
C LYS A 137 0.78 -5.29 -25.28
N LYS A 138 -0.40 -5.75 -25.67
CA LYS A 138 -1.61 -4.93 -25.68
C LYS A 138 -1.96 -4.42 -24.28
N ALA A 139 -1.86 -5.27 -23.26
CA ALA A 139 -2.08 -4.83 -21.88
C ALA A 139 -1.02 -3.83 -21.41
N ALA A 140 0.25 -4.04 -21.78
CA ALA A 140 1.32 -3.09 -21.48
C ALA A 140 1.10 -1.72 -22.12
N ASP A 141 0.74 -1.69 -23.41
CA ASP A 141 0.45 -0.45 -24.15
C ASP A 141 -0.70 0.33 -23.51
N ASN A 142 -1.76 -0.36 -23.06
CA ASN A 142 -2.87 0.25 -22.34
C ASN A 142 -2.43 0.89 -21.01
N ILE A 143 -1.57 0.20 -20.24
CA ILE A 143 -1.03 0.72 -18.97
C ILE A 143 -0.19 1.98 -19.23
N CYS A 144 0.63 1.99 -20.27
CA CYS A 144 1.42 3.15 -20.66
C CYS A 144 0.54 4.34 -21.07
N GLN A 145 -0.54 4.11 -21.83
CA GLN A 145 -1.47 5.18 -22.22
C GLN A 145 -2.20 5.78 -21.02
N LEU A 146 -2.67 4.95 -20.08
CA LEU A 146 -3.32 5.39 -18.85
C LEU A 146 -2.42 6.31 -18.01
N ALA A 147 -1.11 6.06 -18.00
CA ALA A 147 -0.16 6.95 -17.35
C ALA A 147 -0.19 8.36 -17.98
N THR A 148 -0.20 8.44 -19.31
CA THR A 148 -0.11 9.73 -20.06
C THR A 148 -1.37 10.60 -20.04
N MET A 149 -2.55 10.06 -19.66
CA MET A 149 -3.84 10.79 -19.70
C MET A 149 -4.14 11.66 -18.45
N THR A 150 -3.20 11.81 -17.50
CA THR A 150 -3.44 12.47 -16.20
C THR A 150 -2.86 13.89 -16.06
N GLU A 151 -2.36 14.49 -17.15
CA GLU A 151 -2.01 15.92 -17.16
C GLU A 151 -3.21 16.74 -17.68
N PRO A 152 -3.81 17.63 -16.87
CA PRO A 152 -4.72 18.62 -17.42
C PRO A 152 -3.89 19.70 -18.14
N THR A 153 -4.23 19.98 -19.40
CA THR A 153 -3.94 21.25 -20.07
C THR A 153 -4.45 22.43 -19.26
#